data_AF-A0A2G4U0J8-F1
#
_entry.id   AF-A0A2G4U0J8-F1
#
_cell.length_a   1.000
_cell.length_b   1.000
_cell.length_c   1.000
_cell.angle_alpha   90.00
_cell.angle_beta   90.00
_cell.angle_gamma   90.00
#
_symmetry.space_group_name_H-M   'P 1'
#
loop_
_entity.id
_entity.type
_entity.pdbx_description
1 polymer ?
#
loop_
_entity_poly.entity_id
_entity_poly.type
_entity_poly.pdbx_seq_one_letter_code
_entity_poly.pdbx_strand_id
1 'polypeptide(L)'
;MSNQYELFSISNDKYAPTGDASVSYPQLSIRTNRTAERSDLNEVIKIADNAANQFPADDKENRAKAVVKVLTELFGGGSFGHAWIIFFYSAKKGDCTTYAYHEKYGFVKNGIASDRNDSPERRFHLQRTVPLTDPGKHPATLEETIIPRLNKESYAIANIMGMEVKDPKNGAYTPINNCSWFAGKLWNYASGEKLIFEQDFDGAAHADNWGMSFLSLVKKIADPGMIAESLEAQ
;
A
#
# COMPACT_ATOMS: atom_id res chain seq x y z
N MET A 1 25.30 11.66 -0.15
CA MET A 1 24.24 10.66 -0.37
C MET A 1 23.44 10.62 0.92
N SER A 2 22.29 11.29 0.99
CA SER A 2 21.39 11.09 2.14
C SER A 2 20.94 9.63 2.12
N ASN A 3 20.92 9.02 3.29
CA ASN A 3 20.47 7.64 3.42
C ASN A 3 18.98 7.64 3.06
N GLN A 4 18.56 6.93 2.01
CA GLN A 4 17.14 6.89 1.58
C GLN A 4 16.19 6.39 2.69
N TYR A 5 16.75 5.89 3.80
CA TYR A 5 16.08 5.50 5.03
C TYR A 5 15.68 6.66 5.95
N GLU A 6 16.25 7.86 5.80
CA GLU A 6 15.86 9.06 6.58
C GLU A 6 14.69 9.84 5.95
N LEU A 7 14.32 9.50 4.71
CA LEU A 7 13.27 10.20 3.97
C LEU A 7 11.86 9.95 4.51
N PHE A 8 11.64 8.82 5.19
CA PHE A 8 10.33 8.45 5.70
C PHE A 8 10.45 8.01 7.15
N SER A 9 9.71 8.69 8.03
CA SER A 9 9.68 8.41 9.46
C SER A 9 8.99 7.06 9.73
N ILE A 10 9.80 6.01 9.92
CA ILE A 10 9.35 4.65 10.28
C ILE A 10 9.58 4.41 11.76
N SER A 11 8.58 3.81 12.41
CA SER A 11 8.71 3.28 13.76
C SER A 11 8.08 1.88 13.85
N ASN A 12 8.72 1.00 14.61
CA ASN A 12 8.29 -0.37 14.84
C ASN A 12 8.31 -0.65 16.35
N ASP A 13 7.68 0.24 17.11
CA ASP A 13 7.73 0.31 18.56
C ASP A 13 6.59 -0.43 19.26
N LYS A 14 5.45 -0.64 18.58
CA LYS A 14 4.29 -1.35 19.12
C LYS A 14 4.24 -2.80 18.65
N TYR A 15 3.74 -3.66 19.54
CA TYR A 15 3.65 -5.10 19.33
C TYR A 15 2.36 -5.64 19.95
N ALA A 16 1.49 -6.23 19.12
CA ALA A 16 0.20 -6.78 19.54
C ALA A 16 -0.13 -8.03 18.70
N PRO A 17 0.41 -9.21 19.02
CA PRO A 17 0.28 -10.39 18.16
C PRO A 17 -1.09 -11.08 18.17
N THR A 18 -2.03 -10.59 18.97
CA THR A 18 -3.37 -11.17 19.16
C THR A 18 -4.44 -10.11 19.02
N GLY A 19 -5.69 -10.53 18.82
CA GLY A 19 -6.82 -9.60 18.86
C GLY A 19 -7.04 -9.01 20.24
N ASP A 20 -7.71 -7.87 20.30
CA ASP A 20 -7.94 -7.11 21.53
C ASP A 20 -9.24 -7.58 22.21
N ALA A 21 -9.15 -8.17 23.41
CA ALA A 21 -10.33 -8.70 24.10
C ALA A 21 -11.40 -7.64 24.46
N SER A 22 -11.07 -6.35 24.39
CA SER A 22 -12.02 -5.24 24.61
C SER A 22 -12.89 -4.91 23.38
N VAL A 23 -12.57 -5.46 22.20
CA VAL A 23 -13.32 -5.29 20.95
C VAL A 23 -14.03 -6.60 20.58
N SER A 24 -15.26 -6.55 20.07
CA SER A 24 -15.99 -7.76 19.68
C SER A 24 -15.35 -8.46 18.46
N TYR A 25 -15.30 -9.79 18.50
CA TYR A 25 -14.81 -10.64 17.40
C TYR A 25 -15.92 -11.00 16.38
N PRO A 26 -15.59 -11.23 15.10
CA PRO A 26 -14.26 -11.02 14.51
C PRO A 26 -13.93 -9.53 14.45
N GLN A 27 -12.64 -9.22 14.47
CA GLN A 27 -12.12 -7.87 14.44
C GLN A 27 -11.40 -7.61 13.13
N LEU A 28 -11.53 -6.39 12.63
CA LEU A 28 -10.74 -5.88 11.52
C LEU A 28 -9.73 -4.88 12.07
N SER A 29 -8.46 -5.10 11.77
CA SER A 29 -7.36 -4.21 12.11
C SER A 29 -6.63 -3.73 10.86
N ILE A 30 -6.33 -2.44 10.80
CA ILE A 30 -5.36 -1.87 9.87
C ILE A 30 -4.12 -1.48 10.65
N ARG A 31 -2.93 -1.79 10.10
CA ARG A 31 -1.64 -1.43 10.68
C ARG A 31 -0.80 -0.66 9.71
N THR A 32 0.05 0.20 10.25
CA THR A 32 1.20 0.76 9.54
C THR A 32 2.39 0.93 10.47
N ASN A 33 3.59 0.83 9.91
CA ASN A 33 4.84 1.13 10.60
C ASN A 33 5.36 2.55 10.34
N ARG A 34 4.54 3.43 9.76
CA ARG A 34 4.84 4.85 9.64
C ARG A 34 4.43 5.59 10.91
N THR A 35 5.22 6.59 11.29
CA THR A 35 4.74 7.66 12.17
C THR A 35 3.66 8.47 11.46
N ALA A 36 2.89 9.27 12.22
CA ALA A 36 1.84 10.14 11.70
C ALA A 36 2.40 11.34 10.91
N GLU A 37 3.26 11.05 9.94
CA GLU A 37 3.90 11.99 9.02
C GLU A 37 3.83 11.38 7.62
N ARG A 38 3.02 12.00 6.75
CA ARG A 38 2.98 11.69 5.32
C ARG A 38 4.34 11.89 4.66
N SER A 39 4.56 11.17 3.57
CA SER A 39 5.74 11.30 2.73
C SER A 39 5.76 12.67 2.05
N ASP A 40 6.93 13.31 1.99
CA ASP A 40 7.13 14.49 1.14
C ASP A 40 7.16 14.06 -0.33
N LEU A 41 6.06 14.32 -1.05
CA LEU A 41 5.97 13.99 -2.46
C LEU A 41 6.97 14.76 -3.32
N ASN A 42 7.47 15.92 -2.90
CA ASN A 42 8.47 16.65 -3.67
C ASN A 42 9.78 15.86 -3.77
N GLU A 43 10.17 15.17 -2.70
CA GLU A 43 11.35 14.31 -2.71
C GLU A 43 11.14 13.06 -3.58
N VAL A 44 9.96 12.47 -3.54
CA VAL A 44 9.58 11.36 -4.42
C VAL A 44 9.62 11.79 -5.90
N ILE A 45 9.07 12.97 -6.20
CA ILE A 45 9.06 13.58 -7.53
C ILE A 45 10.50 13.82 -8.01
N LYS A 46 11.38 14.38 -7.18
CA LYS A 46 12.80 14.57 -7.51
C LYS A 46 13.49 13.25 -7.86
N ILE A 47 13.21 12.17 -7.13
CA ILE A 47 13.76 10.83 -7.44
C ILE A 47 13.29 10.36 -8.82
N ALA A 48 12.00 10.51 -9.14
CA ALA A 48 11.45 10.16 -10.44
C ALA A 48 12.00 11.05 -11.57
N ASP A 49 12.08 12.37 -11.38
CA ASP A 49 12.67 13.31 -12.33
C ASP A 49 14.13 12.96 -12.62
N ASN A 50 14.91 12.64 -11.59
CA ASN A 50 16.31 12.21 -11.75
C ASN A 50 16.43 10.89 -12.53
N ALA A 51 15.47 9.97 -12.39
CA ALA A 51 15.45 8.74 -13.18
C ALA A 51 15.09 9.01 -14.65
N ALA A 52 14.07 9.84 -14.91
CA ALA A 52 13.67 10.23 -16.26
C ALA A 52 14.78 10.99 -16.99
N ASN A 53 15.44 11.93 -16.31
CA ASN A 53 16.45 12.80 -16.91
C ASN A 53 17.77 12.10 -17.27
N GLN A 54 17.92 10.81 -16.98
CA GLN A 54 19.02 9.98 -17.49
C GLN A 54 18.88 9.66 -18.99
N PHE A 55 17.70 9.88 -19.57
CA PHE A 55 17.41 9.61 -20.97
C PHE A 55 17.05 10.90 -21.73
N PRO A 56 17.26 10.97 -23.05
CA PRO A 56 16.80 12.10 -23.88
C PRO A 56 15.30 12.38 -23.73
N ALA A 57 14.88 13.64 -23.87
CA ALA A 57 13.48 14.04 -23.62
C ALA A 57 12.46 13.43 -24.60
N ASP A 58 12.92 13.03 -25.78
CA ASP A 58 12.18 12.34 -26.83
C ASP A 58 12.13 10.81 -26.64
N ASP A 59 13.02 10.24 -25.82
CA ASP A 59 13.02 8.81 -25.45
C ASP A 59 11.99 8.52 -24.35
N LYS A 60 10.71 8.74 -24.65
CA LYS A 60 9.61 8.60 -23.68
C LYS A 60 9.53 7.20 -23.08
N GLU A 61 9.85 6.16 -23.85
CA GLU A 61 9.77 4.78 -23.41
C GLU A 61 10.79 4.46 -22.31
N ASN A 62 12.07 4.80 -22.49
CA ASN A 62 13.08 4.52 -21.46
C ASN A 62 12.92 5.43 -20.23
N ARG A 63 12.47 6.68 -20.42
CA ARG A 63 12.08 7.57 -19.30
C ARG A 63 11.00 6.90 -18.44
N ALA A 64 9.94 6.39 -19.05
CA ALA A 64 8.85 5.74 -18.34
C ALA A 64 9.34 4.48 -17.59
N LYS A 65 10.13 3.62 -18.25
CA LYS A 65 10.70 2.42 -17.61
C LYS A 65 11.58 2.77 -16.41
N ALA A 66 12.40 3.82 -16.51
CA ALA A 66 13.27 4.26 -15.43
C ALA A 66 12.47 4.78 -14.22
N VAL A 67 11.44 5.59 -14.47
CA VAL A 67 10.54 6.13 -13.44
C VAL A 67 9.76 5.01 -12.76
N VAL A 68 9.14 4.11 -13.54
CA VAL A 68 8.39 2.96 -13.01
C VAL A 68 9.29 2.11 -12.11
N LYS A 69 10.51 1.81 -12.56
CA LYS A 69 11.48 1.03 -11.78
C LYS A 69 11.80 1.70 -10.46
N VAL A 70 12.25 2.96 -10.47
CA VAL A 70 12.72 3.63 -9.25
C VAL A 70 11.59 3.82 -8.24
N LEU A 71 10.38 4.15 -8.69
CA LEU A 71 9.23 4.33 -7.81
C LEU A 71 8.72 3.00 -7.26
N THR A 72 8.76 1.93 -8.05
CA THR A 72 8.39 0.59 -7.60
C THR A 72 9.36 0.09 -6.52
N GLU A 73 10.66 0.31 -6.70
CA GLU A 73 11.69 0.00 -5.71
C GLU A 73 11.53 0.86 -4.44
N LEU A 74 11.26 2.16 -4.61
CA LEU A 74 11.06 3.08 -3.49
C LEU A 74 9.84 2.69 -2.65
N PHE A 75 8.68 2.55 -3.27
CA PHE A 75 7.43 2.26 -2.54
C PHE A 75 7.32 0.79 -2.15
N GLY A 76 7.91 -0.14 -2.90
CA GLY A 76 8.00 -1.56 -2.56
C GLY A 76 9.02 -1.83 -1.46
N GLY A 77 10.00 -0.94 -1.32
CA GLY A 77 11.02 -0.99 -0.29
C GLY A 77 10.46 -0.83 1.12
N GLY A 78 11.11 -1.49 2.08
CA GLY A 78 10.75 -1.36 3.49
C GLY A 78 10.91 0.05 4.06
N SER A 79 11.71 0.91 3.40
CA SER A 79 12.01 2.28 3.81
C SER A 79 10.88 3.27 3.58
N PHE A 80 9.95 3.02 2.65
CA PHE A 80 8.76 3.88 2.49
C PHE A 80 7.69 3.60 3.56
N GLY A 81 7.84 2.51 4.31
CA GLY A 81 6.84 2.01 5.23
C GLY A 81 5.81 1.14 4.53
N HIS A 82 4.97 0.50 5.32
CA HIS A 82 4.00 -0.49 4.85
C HIS A 82 2.68 -0.34 5.58
N ALA A 83 1.61 -0.75 4.93
CA ALA A 83 0.29 -0.87 5.53
C ALA A 83 -0.34 -2.22 5.17
N TRP A 84 -0.95 -2.87 6.17
CA TRP A 84 -1.55 -4.20 5.99
C TRP A 84 -2.80 -4.36 6.86
N ILE A 85 -3.61 -5.36 6.52
CA ILE A 85 -4.87 -5.67 7.17
C ILE A 85 -4.75 -7.00 7.92
N ILE A 86 -5.33 -7.05 9.12
CA ILE A 86 -5.44 -8.25 9.93
C ILE A 86 -6.89 -8.44 10.34
N PHE A 87 -7.40 -9.65 10.19
CA PHE A 87 -8.66 -10.09 10.77
C PHE A 87 -8.33 -10.98 11.96
N PHE A 88 -8.68 -10.58 13.17
CA PHE A 88 -8.54 -11.43 14.36
C PHE A 88 -9.87 -12.11 14.66
N TYR A 89 -9.84 -13.41 14.92
CA TYR A 89 -11.04 -14.18 15.28
C TYR A 89 -11.16 -14.42 16.79
N SER A 90 -10.04 -14.30 17.52
CA SER A 90 -10.01 -14.34 18.99
C SER A 90 -8.75 -13.68 19.56
N ALA A 91 -8.61 -13.71 20.89
CA ALA A 91 -7.39 -13.31 21.59
C ALA A 91 -6.28 -14.38 21.52
N LYS A 92 -6.51 -15.50 20.82
CA LYS A 92 -5.55 -16.58 20.70
C LYS A 92 -4.49 -16.24 19.64
N LYS A 93 -3.22 -16.48 19.99
CA LYS A 93 -2.10 -16.34 19.06
C LYS A 93 -2.33 -17.18 17.80
N GLY A 94 -2.14 -16.55 16.64
CA GLY A 94 -2.28 -17.18 15.33
C GLY A 94 -3.72 -17.34 14.84
N ASP A 95 -4.74 -17.00 15.64
CA ASP A 95 -6.14 -17.08 15.23
C ASP A 95 -6.56 -15.83 14.45
N CYS A 96 -6.04 -15.74 13.24
CA CYS A 96 -6.18 -14.56 12.38
C CYS A 96 -6.07 -14.89 10.89
N THR A 97 -6.39 -13.91 10.06
CA THR A 97 -6.05 -13.88 8.64
C THR A 97 -5.42 -12.54 8.33
N THR A 98 -4.31 -12.53 7.59
CA THR A 98 -3.66 -11.27 7.19
C THR A 98 -3.69 -11.07 5.69
N TYR A 99 -3.85 -9.82 5.27
CA TYR A 99 -3.79 -9.40 3.89
C TYR A 99 -2.81 -8.25 3.73
N ALA A 100 -1.93 -8.40 2.74
CA ALA A 100 -0.97 -7.38 2.36
C ALA A 100 -0.88 -7.28 0.84
N TYR A 101 -0.21 -6.23 0.37
CA TYR A 101 0.04 -6.00 -1.04
C TYR A 101 1.52 -5.68 -1.23
N HIS A 102 2.24 -6.47 -2.01
CA HIS A 102 3.69 -6.39 -2.10
C HIS A 102 4.22 -6.27 -3.52
N GLU A 103 5.34 -5.56 -3.64
CA GLU A 103 6.20 -5.59 -4.83
C GLU A 103 6.42 -7.04 -5.30
N LYS A 104 6.40 -7.28 -6.61
CA LYS A 104 6.56 -8.60 -7.27
C LYS A 104 5.42 -9.61 -7.09
N TYR A 105 4.52 -9.39 -6.12
CA TYR A 105 3.57 -10.42 -5.72
C TYR A 105 2.10 -9.98 -5.79
N GLY A 106 1.85 -8.67 -5.70
CA GLY A 106 0.49 -8.16 -5.56
C GLY A 106 -0.11 -8.62 -4.23
N PHE A 107 -1.33 -9.16 -4.26
CA PHE A 107 -2.04 -9.63 -3.09
C PHE A 107 -1.35 -10.82 -2.41
N VAL A 108 -1.22 -10.74 -1.08
CA VAL A 108 -0.63 -11.79 -0.26
C VAL A 108 -1.52 -12.06 0.95
N LYS A 109 -1.91 -13.33 1.11
CA LYS A 109 -2.64 -13.82 2.28
C LYS A 109 -1.68 -14.53 3.23
N ASN A 110 -1.81 -14.24 4.53
CA ASN A 110 -1.11 -14.91 5.64
C ASN A 110 0.43 -14.91 5.56
N GLY A 111 1.04 -13.96 4.82
CA GLY A 111 2.49 -13.82 4.78
C GLY A 111 3.27 -15.06 4.31
N ILE A 112 2.67 -15.93 3.48
CA ILE A 112 3.19 -17.28 3.14
C ILE A 112 4.50 -17.27 2.31
N ALA A 113 5.07 -16.10 2.01
CA ALA A 113 6.34 -16.00 1.31
C ALA A 113 7.44 -15.51 2.24
N SER A 114 8.62 -16.11 2.07
CA SER A 114 9.77 -16.08 2.98
C SER A 114 10.29 -14.70 3.39
N ASP A 115 9.89 -13.63 2.69
CA ASP A 115 10.25 -12.23 2.88
C ASP A 115 9.06 -11.30 3.26
N ARG A 116 7.85 -11.85 3.44
CA ARG A 116 6.57 -11.10 3.52
C ARG A 116 5.89 -11.19 4.89
N ASN A 117 6.60 -10.75 5.92
CA ASN A 117 6.12 -10.90 7.29
C ASN A 117 5.05 -9.85 7.68
N ASP A 118 3.96 -9.70 6.92
CA ASP A 118 2.78 -8.92 7.33
C ASP A 118 1.84 -9.75 8.19
N SER A 119 2.42 -10.29 9.25
CA SER A 119 1.75 -11.09 10.26
C SER A 119 1.37 -10.22 11.46
N PRO A 120 0.55 -10.75 12.39
CA PRO A 120 0.33 -10.09 13.68
C PRO A 120 1.60 -9.89 14.50
N GLU A 121 2.65 -10.70 14.24
CA GLU A 121 3.94 -10.61 14.92
C GLU A 121 4.78 -9.41 14.44
N ARG A 122 4.46 -8.86 13.27
CA ARG A 122 5.16 -7.68 12.77
C ARG A 122 4.84 -6.49 13.66
N ARG A 123 5.92 -5.88 14.17
CA ARG A 123 5.83 -4.61 14.89
C ARG A 123 5.32 -3.51 13.97
N PHE A 124 4.58 -2.59 14.55
CA PHE A 124 3.92 -1.48 13.88
C PHE A 124 4.10 -0.22 14.72
N HIS A 125 3.63 0.91 14.21
CA HIS A 125 3.57 2.15 14.97
C HIS A 125 2.13 2.57 15.26
N LEU A 126 1.26 2.46 14.26
CA LEU A 126 -0.16 2.75 14.40
C LEU A 126 -1.01 1.56 13.99
N GLN A 127 -2.05 1.34 14.77
CA GLN A 127 -3.07 0.33 14.54
C GLN A 127 -4.41 0.95 14.89
N ARG A 128 -5.42 0.59 14.11
CA ARG A 128 -6.80 0.69 14.55
C ARG A 128 -7.51 -0.63 14.39
N THR A 129 -8.34 -0.95 15.36
CA THR A 129 -9.14 -2.17 15.40
C THR A 129 -10.60 -1.83 15.60
N VAL A 130 -11.46 -2.41 14.78
CA VAL A 130 -12.92 -2.26 14.86
C VAL A 130 -13.59 -3.63 14.86
N PRO A 131 -14.78 -3.77 15.49
CA PRO A 131 -15.54 -4.99 15.36
C PRO A 131 -16.05 -5.14 13.91
N LEU A 132 -16.02 -6.37 13.39
CA LEU A 132 -16.46 -6.71 12.04
C LEU A 132 -17.76 -7.52 12.12
N THR A 133 -18.84 -6.81 12.37
CA THR A 133 -20.15 -7.42 12.67
C THR A 133 -20.91 -7.90 11.44
N ASP A 134 -20.61 -7.36 10.26
CA ASP A 134 -21.25 -7.74 8.99
C ASP A 134 -20.57 -8.99 8.39
N PRO A 135 -21.25 -10.15 8.30
CA PRO A 135 -20.72 -11.34 7.67
C PRO A 135 -20.35 -11.15 6.19
N GLY A 136 -21.03 -10.23 5.49
CA GLY A 136 -20.70 -9.87 4.11
C GLY A 136 -19.36 -9.16 3.95
N LYS A 137 -18.72 -8.78 5.07
CA LYS A 137 -17.38 -8.16 5.12
C LYS A 137 -16.33 -9.10 5.69
N HIS A 138 -16.67 -10.37 5.95
CA HIS A 138 -15.70 -11.35 6.45
C HIS A 138 -14.74 -11.79 5.35
N PRO A 139 -13.51 -12.22 5.72
CA PRO A 139 -12.45 -12.70 4.82
C PRO A 139 -12.91 -13.52 3.61
N ALA A 140 -13.70 -14.59 3.82
CA ALA A 140 -14.18 -15.44 2.74
C ALA A 140 -14.99 -14.66 1.68
N THR A 141 -15.90 -13.77 2.11
CA THR A 141 -16.68 -12.93 1.19
C THR A 141 -15.83 -11.86 0.51
N LEU A 142 -14.86 -11.26 1.22
CA LEU A 142 -13.96 -10.26 0.63
C LEU A 142 -13.08 -10.85 -0.46
N GLU A 143 -12.62 -12.09 -0.28
CA GLU A 143 -11.84 -12.87 -1.24
C GLU A 143 -12.61 -13.19 -2.53
N GLU A 144 -13.94 -13.21 -2.47
CA GLU A 144 -14.82 -13.43 -3.62
C GLU A 144 -15.37 -12.14 -4.25
N THR A 145 -15.22 -11.00 -3.58
CA THR A 145 -15.87 -9.73 -3.98
C THR A 145 -14.86 -8.62 -4.27
N ILE A 146 -14.43 -7.89 -3.23
CA ILE A 146 -13.63 -6.67 -3.38
C ILE A 146 -12.17 -6.98 -3.75
N ILE A 147 -11.57 -8.05 -3.20
CA ILE A 147 -10.16 -8.37 -3.44
C ILE A 147 -9.91 -8.67 -4.94
N PRO A 148 -10.70 -9.54 -5.61
CA PRO A 148 -10.56 -9.75 -7.05
C PRO A 148 -10.74 -8.48 -7.87
N ARG A 149 -11.65 -7.58 -7.46
CA ARG A 149 -11.86 -6.29 -8.13
C ARG A 149 -10.63 -5.39 -8.00
N LEU A 150 -10.06 -5.28 -6.80
CA LEU A 150 -8.82 -4.51 -6.57
C LEU A 150 -7.67 -5.10 -7.39
N ASN A 151 -7.50 -6.43 -7.39
CA ASN A 151 -6.44 -7.08 -8.17
C ASN A 151 -6.60 -6.83 -9.69
N LYS A 152 -7.84 -6.82 -10.19
CA LYS A 152 -8.11 -6.48 -11.59
C LYS A 152 -7.80 -5.01 -11.90
N GLU A 153 -8.11 -4.09 -10.99
CA GLU A 153 -7.81 -2.66 -11.13
C GLU A 153 -6.29 -2.44 -11.18
N SER A 154 -5.53 -3.01 -10.23
CA SER A 154 -4.08 -2.85 -10.19
C SER A 154 -3.38 -3.52 -11.38
N TYR A 155 -3.88 -4.67 -11.85
CA TYR A 155 -3.40 -5.31 -13.09
C TYR A 155 -3.62 -4.42 -14.32
N ALA A 156 -4.77 -3.78 -14.44
CA ALA A 156 -5.05 -2.86 -15.55
C ALA A 156 -4.10 -1.65 -15.53
N ILE A 157 -3.84 -1.07 -14.36
CA ILE A 157 -2.86 0.02 -14.20
C ILE A 157 -1.45 -0.46 -14.54
N ALA A 158 -1.03 -1.64 -14.08
CA ALA A 158 0.29 -2.19 -14.42
C ALA A 158 0.48 -2.37 -15.92
N ASN A 159 -0.55 -2.84 -16.65
CA ASN A 159 -0.51 -2.93 -18.11
C ASN A 159 -0.35 -1.54 -18.77
N ILE A 160 -1.06 -0.53 -18.28
CA ILE A 160 -0.91 0.86 -18.74
C ILE A 160 0.51 1.38 -18.48
N MET A 161 1.13 0.95 -17.38
CA MET A 161 2.52 1.26 -17.02
C MET A 161 3.56 0.42 -17.77
N GLY A 162 3.14 -0.51 -18.64
CA GLY A 162 4.04 -1.40 -19.37
C GLY A 162 4.78 -2.41 -18.48
N MET A 163 4.23 -2.72 -17.31
CA MET A 163 4.83 -3.66 -16.36
C MET A 163 4.45 -5.10 -16.68
N GLU A 164 5.40 -6.02 -16.56
CA GLU A 164 5.13 -7.46 -16.63
C GLU A 164 4.47 -7.95 -15.33
N VAL A 165 3.35 -8.66 -15.45
CA VAL A 165 2.61 -9.21 -14.30
C VAL A 165 2.53 -10.72 -14.40
N LYS A 166 3.29 -11.40 -13.54
CA LYS A 166 3.42 -12.87 -13.54
C LYS A 166 2.14 -13.60 -13.12
N ASP A 167 1.42 -13.04 -12.15
CA ASP A 167 0.15 -13.60 -11.67
C ASP A 167 -0.94 -12.53 -11.64
N PRO A 168 -1.67 -12.34 -12.76
CA PRO A 168 -2.74 -11.35 -12.85
C PRO A 168 -3.86 -11.55 -11.82
N LYS A 169 -4.03 -12.76 -11.24
CA LYS A 169 -5.07 -13.01 -10.24
C LYS A 169 -4.78 -12.31 -8.91
N ASN A 170 -3.50 -12.13 -8.58
CA ASN A 170 -3.07 -11.37 -7.41
C ASN A 170 -2.92 -9.87 -7.71
N GLY A 171 -3.10 -9.47 -8.98
CA GLY A 171 -2.88 -8.13 -9.46
C GLY A 171 -1.40 -7.77 -9.49
N ALA A 172 -1.10 -6.48 -9.45
CA ALA A 172 0.27 -5.97 -9.51
C ALA A 172 0.48 -4.81 -8.55
N TYR A 173 1.57 -4.85 -7.80
CA TYR A 173 2.02 -3.70 -7.02
C TYR A 173 2.62 -2.67 -7.95
N THR A 174 2.07 -1.47 -7.92
CA THR A 174 2.56 -0.33 -8.71
C THR A 174 2.76 0.87 -7.81
N PRO A 175 3.47 1.92 -8.28
CA PRO A 175 3.55 3.18 -7.56
C PRO A 175 2.19 3.81 -7.23
N ILE A 176 1.14 3.48 -7.99
CA ILE A 176 -0.23 3.99 -7.79
C ILE A 176 -1.04 3.03 -6.90
N ASN A 177 -0.91 1.72 -7.14
CA ASN A 177 -1.64 0.66 -6.45
C ASN A 177 -0.69 -0.08 -5.50
N ASN A 178 -0.21 0.64 -4.49
CA ASN A 178 0.71 0.13 -3.47
C ASN A 178 -0.02 -0.49 -2.26
N CYS A 179 0.74 -0.83 -1.21
CA CYS A 179 0.20 -1.43 0.02
C CYS A 179 -0.88 -0.56 0.70
N SER A 180 -0.68 0.76 0.71
CA SER A 180 -1.61 1.70 1.32
C SER A 180 -2.88 1.87 0.51
N TRP A 181 -2.78 1.85 -0.82
CA TRP A 181 -3.96 1.84 -1.68
C TRP A 181 -4.82 0.61 -1.38
N PHE A 182 -4.21 -0.58 -1.34
CA PHE A 182 -4.92 -1.83 -1.08
C PHE A 182 -5.52 -1.84 0.33
N ALA A 183 -4.72 -1.58 1.36
CA ALA A 183 -5.15 -1.61 2.75
C ALA A 183 -6.24 -0.55 3.02
N GLY A 184 -6.07 0.67 2.50
CA GLY A 184 -7.03 1.76 2.66
C GLY A 184 -8.37 1.50 1.96
N LYS A 185 -8.35 1.02 0.71
CA LYS A 185 -9.58 0.62 -0.02
C LYS A 185 -10.29 -0.52 0.68
N LEU A 186 -9.56 -1.55 1.10
CA LEU A 186 -10.13 -2.71 1.77
C LEU A 186 -10.71 -2.36 3.14
N TRP A 187 -9.98 -1.55 3.94
CA TRP A 187 -10.46 -1.03 5.22
C TRP A 187 -11.78 -0.30 5.03
N ASN A 188 -11.81 0.75 4.18
CA ASN A 188 -13.02 1.55 3.98
C ASN A 188 -14.20 0.70 3.48
N TYR A 189 -13.95 -0.30 2.63
CA TYR A 189 -15.00 -1.20 2.17
C TYR A 189 -15.55 -2.12 3.27
N ALA A 190 -14.66 -2.62 4.14
CA ALA A 190 -15.00 -3.62 5.16
C ALA A 190 -15.52 -3.00 6.46
N SER A 191 -14.94 -1.90 6.93
CA SER A 191 -15.35 -1.19 8.14
C SER A 191 -16.51 -0.21 7.89
N GLY A 192 -16.70 0.26 6.66
CA GLY A 192 -17.61 1.35 6.33
C GLY A 192 -17.11 2.73 6.76
N GLU A 193 -15.88 2.82 7.30
CA GLU A 193 -15.27 4.09 7.66
C GLU A 193 -14.70 4.84 6.44
N LYS A 194 -14.33 6.11 6.66
CA LYS A 194 -13.70 6.97 5.67
C LYS A 194 -12.27 7.29 6.08
N LEU A 195 -11.42 6.27 6.13
CA LEU A 195 -9.98 6.46 6.30
C LEU A 195 -9.41 7.18 5.08
N ILE A 196 -8.64 8.23 5.30
CA ILE A 196 -7.87 8.89 4.26
C ILE A 196 -6.53 8.15 4.15
N PHE A 197 -6.19 7.69 2.96
CA PHE A 197 -4.94 6.93 2.71
C PHE A 197 -4.17 7.48 1.51
N GLU A 198 -4.67 8.57 0.93
CA GLU A 198 -4.14 9.21 -0.27
C GLU A 198 -3.85 10.68 -0.01
N GLN A 199 -2.79 11.19 -0.59
CA GLN A 199 -2.49 12.62 -0.68
C GLN A 199 -2.57 13.11 -2.13
N ASP A 200 -2.81 14.42 -2.29
CA ASP A 200 -2.95 15.05 -3.60
C ASP A 200 -1.63 15.00 -4.38
N PHE A 201 -1.73 14.76 -5.68
CA PHE A 201 -0.59 14.65 -6.59
C PHE A 201 -1.00 15.18 -7.97
N ASP A 202 -0.21 16.09 -8.55
CA ASP A 202 -0.45 16.60 -9.90
C ASP A 202 0.31 15.75 -10.94
N GLY A 203 -0.28 14.61 -11.31
CA GLY A 203 0.34 13.75 -12.32
C GLY A 203 0.42 14.39 -13.71
N ALA A 204 -0.41 15.38 -14.02
CA ALA A 204 -0.38 16.06 -15.31
C ALA A 204 0.90 16.88 -15.50
N ALA A 205 1.42 17.49 -14.42
CA ALA A 205 2.68 18.22 -14.43
C ALA A 205 3.89 17.34 -14.82
N HIS A 206 3.81 16.03 -14.60
CA HIS A 206 4.92 15.09 -14.79
C HIS A 206 4.72 14.15 -15.99
N ALA A 207 3.52 14.06 -16.54
CA ALA A 207 3.14 13.08 -17.55
C ALA A 207 4.05 13.08 -18.79
N ASP A 208 4.32 14.25 -19.37
CA ASP A 208 5.20 14.35 -20.53
C ASP A 208 6.67 14.10 -20.15
N ASN A 209 7.13 14.71 -19.06
CA ASN A 209 8.52 14.57 -18.61
C ASN A 209 8.89 13.12 -18.30
N TRP A 210 7.97 12.33 -17.74
CA TRP A 210 8.22 10.93 -17.40
C TRP A 210 7.89 9.97 -18.54
N GLY A 211 7.34 10.45 -19.66
CA GLY A 211 6.90 9.61 -20.77
C GLY A 211 5.69 8.73 -20.42
N MET A 212 4.86 9.19 -19.48
CA MET A 212 3.76 8.44 -18.88
C MET A 212 2.46 9.23 -19.00
N SER A 213 1.91 9.29 -20.21
CA SER A 213 0.73 10.12 -20.54
C SER A 213 -0.48 9.89 -19.63
N PHE A 214 -0.66 8.65 -19.16
CA PHE A 214 -1.76 8.28 -18.27
C PHE A 214 -1.71 9.02 -16.91
N LEU A 215 -0.56 9.55 -16.50
CA LEU A 215 -0.43 10.34 -15.26
C LEU A 215 -1.29 11.61 -15.28
N SER A 216 -1.68 12.11 -16.45
CA SER A 216 -2.64 13.22 -16.57
C SER A 216 -3.99 12.97 -15.88
N LEU A 217 -4.32 11.69 -15.61
CA LEU A 217 -5.54 11.29 -14.89
C LEU A 217 -5.28 10.99 -13.40
N VAL A 218 -4.02 10.98 -12.96
CA VAL A 218 -3.64 10.63 -11.59
C VAL A 218 -3.58 11.91 -10.76
N LYS A 219 -4.53 12.04 -9.84
CA LYS A 219 -4.68 13.22 -8.97
C LYS A 219 -4.26 12.98 -7.52
N LYS A 220 -3.99 11.72 -7.18
CA LYS A 220 -3.73 11.27 -5.82
C LYS A 220 -2.81 10.05 -5.82
N ILE A 221 -2.02 9.92 -4.77
CA ILE A 221 -1.15 8.77 -4.53
C ILE A 221 -1.38 8.26 -3.11
N ALA A 222 -1.48 6.94 -2.95
CA ALA A 222 -1.63 6.31 -1.66
C ALA A 222 -0.31 6.26 -0.89
N ASP A 223 -0.36 6.45 0.43
CA ASP A 223 0.82 6.61 1.28
C ASP A 223 0.57 6.03 2.68
N PRO A 224 1.45 5.15 3.20
CA PRO A 224 1.26 4.63 4.56
C PRO A 224 1.36 5.73 5.64
N GLY A 225 2.06 6.83 5.38
CA GLY A 225 2.06 8.00 6.24
C GLY A 225 0.70 8.73 6.27
N MET A 226 -0.06 8.73 5.18
CA MET A 226 -1.44 9.25 5.17
C MET A 226 -2.39 8.37 5.98
N ILE A 227 -2.20 7.05 5.94
CA ILE A 227 -2.91 6.13 6.83
C ILE A 227 -2.55 6.47 8.27
N ALA A 228 -1.26 6.57 8.60
CA ALA A 228 -0.77 6.88 9.93
C ALA A 228 -1.39 8.18 10.49
N GLU A 229 -1.32 9.28 9.75
CA GLU A 229 -1.96 10.55 10.13
C GLU A 229 -3.47 10.40 10.39
N SER A 230 -4.15 9.65 9.54
CA SER A 230 -5.60 9.42 9.67
C SER A 230 -5.97 8.55 10.87
N LEU A 231 -5.06 7.69 11.33
CA LEU A 231 -5.26 6.89 12.53
C LEU A 231 -4.98 7.70 13.81
N GLU A 232 -4.01 8.61 13.77
CA GLU A 232 -3.67 9.49 14.90
C GLU A 232 -4.75 10.55 15.15
N ALA A 233 -5.43 11.02 14.11
CA ALA A 233 -6.43 12.09 14.19
C ALA A 233 -7.79 11.66 14.77
N GLN A 234 -7.95 10.42 15.24
CA GLN A 234 -9.23 9.82 15.67
C GLN A 234 -9.23 9.42 17.14
#